data_AF-A0A2Z3KJN1-F1
#
_entry.id   AF-A0A2Z3KJN1-F1
#
_cell.length_a   1.000
_cell.length_b   1.000
_cell.length_c   1.000
_cell.angle_alpha   90.00
_cell.angle_beta   90.00
_cell.angle_gamma   90.00
#
_symmetry.space_group_name_H-M   'P 1'
#
loop_
_entity.id
_entity.type
_entity.pdbx_description
1 polymer ?
#
loop_
_entity_poly.entity_id
_entity_poly.type
_entity_poly.pdbx_seq_one_letter_code
_entity_poly.pdbx_strand_id
1 'polypeptide(L)'
;MADNIKDLEQKLAKARANEAKQSGFTVVVFEENLENLKEIKVKAHDLTEKEKANIMQAASQLGENMEEITGLAEQLDRTVGPWLKLMTLIDDPLKEIIGGMFQLDTKIVATLPNLDLLSLIFEGNPWIDSKAHNLAKELDYISNKNK
;
A
#
# COMPACT_ATOMS: atom_id res chain seq x y z
N MET A 1 -5.00 -19.95 20.14
CA MET A 1 -4.10 -18.82 20.46
C MET A 1 -3.82 -17.95 19.24
N ALA A 2 -3.53 -18.52 18.06
CA ALA A 2 -3.33 -17.76 16.81
C ALA A 2 -4.56 -16.93 16.37
N ASP A 3 -5.79 -17.41 16.59
CA ASP A 3 -7.01 -16.68 16.20
C ASP A 3 -7.24 -15.40 17.00
N ASN A 4 -6.88 -15.39 18.29
CA ASN A 4 -7.01 -14.18 19.12
C ASN A 4 -6.01 -13.09 18.70
N ILE A 5 -4.85 -13.47 18.16
CA ILE A 5 -3.83 -12.52 17.70
C ILE A 5 -4.29 -11.84 16.41
N LYS A 6 -4.82 -12.60 15.43
CA LYS A 6 -5.38 -12.04 14.19
C LYS A 6 -6.56 -11.11 14.46
N ASP A 7 -7.43 -11.46 15.39
CA ASP A 7 -8.59 -10.63 15.76
C ASP A 7 -8.16 -9.34 16.48
N LEU A 8 -7.09 -9.41 17.28
CA LEU A 8 -6.47 -8.24 17.91
C LEU A 8 -5.75 -7.34 16.89
N GLU A 9 -5.05 -7.90 15.92
CA GLU A 9 -4.39 -7.16 14.83
C GLU A 9 -5.41 -6.42 13.97
N GLN A 10 -6.50 -7.06 13.57
CA GLN A 10 -7.58 -6.41 12.82
C GLN A 10 -8.27 -5.30 13.63
N LYS A 11 -8.47 -5.51 14.94
CA LYS A 11 -9.01 -4.46 15.82
C LYS A 11 -8.05 -3.29 15.97
N LEU A 12 -6.75 -3.55 16.06
CA LEU A 12 -5.72 -2.52 16.13
C LEU A 12 -5.62 -1.73 14.82
N ALA A 13 -5.67 -2.42 13.68
CA ALA A 13 -5.65 -1.80 12.35
C ALA A 13 -6.88 -0.92 12.11
N LYS A 14 -8.08 -1.40 12.48
CA LYS A 14 -9.31 -0.60 12.43
C LYS A 14 -9.28 0.62 13.36
N ALA A 15 -8.75 0.47 14.58
CA ALA A 15 -8.62 1.58 15.52
C ALA A 15 -7.63 2.63 14.98
N ARG A 16 -6.48 2.19 14.44
CA ARG A 16 -5.49 3.06 13.78
C ARG A 16 -6.05 3.75 12.53
N ALA A 17 -6.83 3.06 11.70
CA ALA A 17 -7.47 3.65 10.53
C ALA A 17 -8.47 4.76 10.92
N ASN A 18 -9.22 4.57 12.01
CA ASN A 18 -10.14 5.57 12.53
C ASN A 18 -9.42 6.76 13.17
N GLU A 19 -8.34 6.53 13.92
CA GLU A 19 -7.48 7.62 14.44
C GLU A 19 -6.76 8.37 13.31
N ALA A 20 -6.25 7.67 12.29
CA ALA A 20 -5.55 8.27 11.15
C ALA A 20 -6.49 9.10 10.27
N LYS A 21 -7.78 8.72 10.14
CA LYS A 21 -8.80 9.58 9.53
C LYS A 21 -8.96 10.92 10.26
N GLN A 22 -8.73 10.98 11.57
CA GLN A 22 -8.82 12.22 12.36
C GLN A 22 -7.48 12.99 12.43
N SER A 23 -6.35 12.27 12.55
CA SER A 23 -5.02 12.83 12.83
C SER A 23 -4.10 12.96 11.59
N GLY A 24 -4.46 12.31 10.48
CA GLY A 24 -3.65 12.20 9.26
C GLY A 24 -2.80 10.92 9.22
N PHE A 25 -2.39 10.54 8.01
CA PHE A 25 -1.47 9.44 7.72
C PHE A 25 -0.06 9.99 7.52
N THR A 26 0.94 9.26 7.98
CA THR A 26 2.34 9.54 7.66
C THR A 26 2.67 8.85 6.36
N VAL A 27 3.08 9.60 5.34
CA VAL A 27 3.49 9.08 4.03
C VAL A 27 4.96 9.45 3.81
N VAL A 28 5.75 8.49 3.37
CA VAL A 28 7.14 8.73 2.95
C VAL A 28 7.15 9.20 1.50
N VAL A 29 7.76 10.34 1.23
CA VAL A 29 7.94 10.92 -0.10
C VAL A 29 9.40 11.20 -0.38
N PHE A 30 9.76 11.25 -1.65
CA PHE A 30 11.04 11.78 -2.11
C PHE A 30 11.06 13.32 -1.96
N GLU A 31 12.20 13.86 -1.55
CA GLU A 31 12.48 15.30 -1.65
C GLU A 31 12.58 15.74 -3.13
N GLU A 32 12.55 17.05 -3.38
CA GLU A 32 12.54 17.63 -4.74
C GLU A 32 13.73 17.17 -5.62
N ASN A 33 14.85 16.80 -5.00
CA ASN A 33 16.04 16.26 -5.67
C ASN A 33 15.99 14.73 -5.88
N LEU A 34 14.97 14.03 -5.39
CA LEU A 34 14.80 12.57 -5.44
C LEU A 34 15.91 11.75 -4.76
N GLU A 35 16.82 12.39 -4.02
CA GLU A 35 17.94 11.72 -3.36
C GLU A 35 17.63 11.32 -1.92
N ASN A 36 16.70 12.02 -1.26
CA ASN A 36 16.35 11.79 0.13
C ASN A 36 14.88 11.43 0.30
N LEU A 37 14.60 10.67 1.36
CA LEU A 37 13.25 10.34 1.80
C LEU A 37 12.86 11.23 2.98
N LYS A 38 11.60 11.68 2.98
CA LYS A 38 11.00 12.49 4.03
C LYS A 38 9.64 11.94 4.40
N GLU A 39 9.34 11.91 5.69
CA GLU A 39 7.99 11.65 6.18
C GLU A 39 7.16 12.93 6.19
N ILE A 40 5.98 12.90 5.56
CA ILE A 40 4.99 13.97 5.59
C ILE A 40 3.69 13.47 6.22
N LYS A 41 2.97 14.35 6.92
CA LYS A 41 1.63 14.06 7.42
C LYS A 41 0.59 14.58 6.44
N VAL A 42 -0.25 13.70 5.94
CA VAL A 42 -1.30 14.00 4.96
C VAL A 42 -2.64 13.52 5.45
N LYS A 43 -3.73 14.13 4.98
CA LYS A 43 -5.08 13.68 5.29
C LYS A 43 -5.72 13.13 4.02
N ALA A 44 -6.50 12.07 4.17
CA ALA A 44 -7.36 11.63 3.09
C ALA A 44 -8.34 12.76 2.77
N HIS A 45 -8.60 12.95 1.49
CA HIS A 45 -9.55 13.94 1.00
C HIS A 45 -10.80 13.26 0.44
N ASP A 46 -11.85 14.04 0.20
CA ASP A 46 -13.05 13.53 -0.45
C ASP A 46 -12.78 13.25 -1.92
N LEU A 47 -12.79 11.96 -2.28
CA LEU A 47 -12.54 11.48 -3.63
C LEU A 47 -13.75 11.71 -4.54
N THR A 48 -13.49 12.26 -5.72
CA THR A 48 -14.43 12.26 -6.83
C THR A 48 -14.64 10.84 -7.38
N GLU A 49 -15.75 10.62 -8.09
CA GLU A 49 -16.02 9.32 -8.73
C GLU A 49 -14.93 8.92 -9.75
N LYS A 50 -14.30 9.90 -10.40
CA LYS A 50 -13.18 9.65 -11.31
C LYS A 50 -11.94 9.16 -10.54
N GLU A 51 -11.61 9.79 -9.42
CA GLU A 51 -10.45 9.38 -8.60
C GLU A 51 -10.68 8.01 -7.97
N LYS A 52 -11.90 7.72 -7.51
CA LYS A 52 -12.26 6.36 -7.06
C LYS A 52 -12.08 5.33 -8.16
N ALA A 53 -12.54 5.62 -9.38
CA ALA A 53 -12.37 4.72 -10.53
C ALA A 53 -10.89 4.46 -10.85
N ASN A 54 -10.04 5.50 -10.82
CA ASN A 54 -8.60 5.36 -11.02
C ASN A 54 -7.95 4.50 -9.94
N ILE A 55 -8.29 4.73 -8.66
CA ILE A 55 -7.79 3.93 -7.53
C ILE A 55 -8.26 2.48 -7.65
N MET A 56 -9.52 2.24 -8.05
CA MET A 56 -10.03 0.90 -8.29
C MET A 56 -9.27 0.20 -9.41
N GLN A 57 -9.00 0.90 -10.51
CA GLN A 57 -8.25 0.34 -11.64
C GLN A 57 -6.82 -0.06 -11.22
N ALA A 58 -6.12 0.81 -10.49
CA ALA A 58 -4.80 0.52 -9.96
C ALA A 58 -4.83 -0.66 -8.97
N ALA A 59 -5.84 -0.72 -8.10
CA ALA A 59 -6.03 -1.84 -7.19
C ALA A 59 -6.32 -3.16 -7.94
N SER A 60 -7.12 -3.12 -9.01
CA SER A 60 -7.36 -4.29 -9.85
C SER A 60 -6.10 -4.76 -10.56
N GLN A 61 -5.25 -3.85 -11.06
CA GLN A 61 -3.94 -4.22 -11.64
C GLN A 61 -3.05 -4.97 -10.64
N LEU A 62 -3.04 -4.54 -9.37
CA LEU A 62 -2.35 -5.26 -8.31
C LEU A 62 -2.96 -6.64 -8.08
N GLY A 63 -4.30 -6.72 -8.01
CA GLY A 63 -5.01 -7.98 -7.81
C GLY A 63 -4.87 -8.99 -8.97
N GLU A 64 -4.75 -8.51 -10.21
CA GLU A 64 -4.51 -9.32 -11.40
C GLU A 64 -3.09 -9.91 -11.41
N ASN A 65 -2.11 -9.15 -10.91
CA ASN A 65 -0.72 -9.60 -10.80
C ASN A 65 -0.43 -10.33 -9.48
N MET A 66 -1.44 -10.65 -8.67
CA MET A 66 -1.25 -11.18 -7.31
C MET A 66 -0.41 -12.45 -7.27
N GLU A 67 -0.71 -13.45 -8.11
CA GLU A 67 0.03 -14.71 -8.14
C GLU A 67 1.51 -14.50 -8.52
N GLU A 68 1.77 -13.60 -9.47
CA GLU A 68 3.11 -13.25 -9.89
C GLU A 68 3.86 -12.47 -8.81
N ILE A 69 3.20 -11.53 -8.16
CA ILE A 69 3.76 -10.73 -7.05
C ILE A 69 4.14 -11.64 -5.88
N THR A 70 3.25 -12.53 -5.45
CA THR A 70 3.53 -13.49 -4.35
C THR A 70 4.67 -14.44 -4.75
N GLY A 71 4.66 -14.96 -5.98
CA GLY A 71 5.72 -15.84 -6.47
C GLY A 71 7.09 -15.16 -6.56
N LEU A 72 7.14 -13.87 -6.92
CA LEU A 72 8.37 -13.08 -6.92
C LEU A 72 8.83 -12.76 -5.50
N ALA A 73 7.89 -12.48 -4.60
CA ALA A 73 8.17 -12.18 -3.19
C ALA A 73 8.89 -13.34 -2.48
N GLU A 74 8.49 -14.58 -2.76
CA GLU A 74 9.14 -15.78 -2.22
C GLU A 74 10.58 -16.00 -2.74
N GLN A 75 10.98 -15.31 -3.81
CA GLN A 75 12.29 -15.46 -4.46
C GLN A 75 13.25 -14.29 -4.15
N LEU A 76 12.82 -13.31 -3.36
CA LEU A 76 13.54 -12.04 -3.12
C LEU A 76 14.92 -12.23 -2.48
N ASP A 77 15.13 -13.30 -1.69
CA ASP A 77 16.41 -13.54 -1.00
C ASP A 77 17.54 -14.02 -1.92
N ARG A 78 17.23 -14.35 -3.18
CA ARG A 78 18.15 -15.12 -4.04
C ARG A 78 18.84 -14.30 -5.12
N THR A 79 18.19 -13.24 -5.62
CA THR A 79 18.71 -12.44 -6.75
C THR A 79 18.05 -11.06 -6.83
N VAL A 80 18.75 -10.09 -7.45
CA VAL A 80 18.24 -8.72 -7.70
C VAL A 80 17.14 -8.69 -8.77
N GLY A 81 17.11 -9.67 -9.69
CA GLY A 81 16.13 -9.73 -10.78
C GLY A 81 14.66 -9.76 -10.32
N PRO A 82 14.28 -10.67 -9.40
CA PRO A 82 12.94 -10.70 -8.81
C PRO A 82 12.54 -9.39 -8.11
N TRP A 83 13.49 -8.71 -7.44
CA TRP A 83 13.25 -7.41 -6.82
C TRP A 83 12.88 -6.33 -7.84
N LEU A 84 13.62 -6.24 -8.95
CA LEU A 84 13.32 -5.28 -10.01
C LEU A 84 11.97 -5.57 -10.66
N LYS A 85 11.66 -6.85 -10.90
CA LYS A 85 10.38 -7.25 -11.49
C LYS A 85 9.20 -6.96 -10.56
N LEU A 86 9.35 -7.26 -9.28
CA LEU A 86 8.37 -6.92 -8.26
C LEU A 86 8.11 -5.40 -8.25
N MET A 87 9.17 -4.60 -8.20
CA MET A 87 9.08 -3.13 -8.26
C MET A 87 8.29 -2.67 -9.50
N THR A 88 8.58 -3.20 -10.69
CA THR A 88 7.86 -2.79 -11.91
C THR A 88 6.38 -3.14 -11.90
N LEU A 89 5.97 -4.17 -11.16
CA LEU A 89 4.56 -4.60 -11.08
C LEU A 89 3.77 -3.79 -10.06
N ILE A 90 4.43 -3.33 -8.99
CA ILE A 90 3.75 -2.65 -7.88
C ILE A 90 3.92 -1.12 -7.91
N ASP A 91 5.02 -0.59 -8.45
CA ASP A 91 5.37 0.83 -8.26
C ASP A 91 4.30 1.78 -8.80
N ASP A 92 3.93 1.68 -10.08
CA ASP A 92 2.94 2.58 -10.69
C ASP A 92 1.55 2.46 -10.03
N PRO A 93 0.98 1.26 -9.84
CA PRO A 93 -0.30 1.12 -9.15
C PRO A 93 -0.29 1.70 -7.73
N LEU A 94 0.80 1.51 -6.99
CA LEU A 94 0.92 2.02 -5.63
C LEU A 94 1.01 3.54 -5.58
N LYS A 95 1.74 4.15 -6.51
CA LYS A 95 1.80 5.61 -6.67
C LYS A 95 0.42 6.19 -6.96
N GLU A 96 -0.34 5.56 -7.86
CA GLU A 96 -1.70 6.00 -8.20
C GLU A 96 -2.66 5.88 -7.00
N ILE A 97 -2.56 4.81 -6.21
CA ILE A 97 -3.40 4.63 -5.01
C ILE A 97 -3.05 5.67 -3.95
N ILE A 98 -1.78 5.80 -3.57
CA ILE A 98 -1.35 6.70 -2.48
C ILE A 98 -1.49 8.16 -2.92
N GLY A 99 -1.03 8.48 -4.13
CA GLY A 99 -1.14 9.81 -4.73
C GLY A 99 -2.60 10.23 -4.88
N GLY A 100 -3.44 9.33 -5.38
CA GLY A 100 -4.88 9.52 -5.48
C GLY A 100 -5.52 9.74 -4.11
N MET A 101 -5.26 8.89 -3.12
CA MET A 101 -5.89 9.02 -1.79
C MET A 101 -5.56 10.34 -1.07
N PHE A 102 -4.34 10.85 -1.24
CA PHE A 102 -3.81 11.98 -0.46
C PHE A 102 -3.53 13.25 -1.27
N GLN A 103 -3.93 13.30 -2.56
CA GLN A 103 -3.62 14.38 -3.50
C GLN A 103 -2.10 14.70 -3.58
N LEU A 104 -1.28 13.65 -3.66
CA LEU A 104 0.16 13.78 -3.83
C LEU A 104 0.54 13.57 -5.29
N ASP A 105 1.59 14.24 -5.74
CA ASP A 105 2.21 13.95 -7.04
C ASP A 105 2.77 12.51 -7.00
N THR A 106 2.35 11.68 -7.94
CA THR A 106 2.77 10.27 -8.04
C THR A 106 4.28 10.13 -8.17
N LYS A 107 4.97 11.13 -8.73
CA LYS A 107 6.44 11.13 -8.90
C LYS A 107 7.21 11.20 -7.59
N ILE A 108 6.63 11.79 -6.55
CA ILE A 108 7.31 11.94 -5.26
C ILE A 108 6.95 10.82 -4.29
N VAL A 109 5.97 9.97 -4.60
CA VAL A 109 5.56 8.89 -3.70
C VAL A 109 6.62 7.78 -3.69
N ALA A 110 7.17 7.48 -2.52
CA ALA A 110 8.05 6.33 -2.34
C ALA A 110 7.19 5.09 -2.02
N THR A 111 7.13 4.12 -2.92
CA THR A 111 6.15 3.02 -2.83
C THR A 111 6.46 1.98 -1.76
N LEU A 112 7.67 1.41 -1.79
CA LEU A 112 8.08 0.37 -0.82
C LEU A 112 7.92 0.78 0.65
N PRO A 113 8.36 1.99 1.08
CA PRO A 113 8.22 2.41 2.47
C PRO A 113 6.77 2.62 2.93
N ASN A 114 5.82 2.70 1.98
CA ASN A 114 4.42 2.98 2.22
C ASN A 114 3.52 1.74 1.98
N LEU A 115 4.10 0.53 1.87
CA LEU A 115 3.32 -0.70 1.64
C LEU A 115 2.31 -0.98 2.77
N ASP A 116 2.68 -0.67 4.00
CA ASP A 116 1.83 -0.81 5.19
C ASP A 116 0.58 0.09 5.12
N LEU A 117 0.71 1.27 4.52
CA LEU A 117 -0.41 2.19 4.32
C LEU A 117 -1.49 1.62 3.40
N LEU A 118 -1.14 0.71 2.48
CA LEU A 118 -2.13 0.13 1.56
C LEU A 118 -3.16 -0.71 2.29
N SER A 119 -2.70 -1.52 3.25
CA SER A 119 -3.59 -2.32 4.10
C SER A 119 -4.58 -1.40 4.81
N LEU A 120 -4.11 -0.28 5.36
CA LEU A 120 -4.95 0.72 6.03
C LEU A 120 -5.91 1.44 5.06
N ILE A 121 -5.44 1.79 3.86
CA ILE A 121 -6.26 2.41 2.81
C ILE A 121 -7.39 1.47 2.40
N PHE A 122 -7.09 0.21 2.10
CA PHE A 122 -8.07 -0.77 1.65
C PHE A 122 -9.06 -1.15 2.75
N GLU A 123 -8.62 -1.29 4.01
CA GLU A 123 -9.53 -1.50 5.15
C GLU A 123 -10.47 -0.32 5.37
N GLY A 124 -9.96 0.90 5.16
CA GLY A 124 -10.74 2.13 5.30
C GLY A 124 -11.71 2.39 4.16
N ASN A 125 -11.59 1.66 3.05
CA ASN A 125 -12.29 1.87 1.77
C ASN A 125 -12.78 0.53 1.17
N PRO A 126 -13.87 -0.05 1.70
CA PRO A 126 -14.37 -1.38 1.29
C PRO A 126 -14.89 -1.47 -0.15
N TRP A 127 -14.95 -0.34 -0.88
CA TRP A 127 -15.27 -0.29 -2.30
C TRP A 127 -14.08 -0.67 -3.20
N ILE A 128 -12.87 -0.75 -2.64
CA ILE A 128 -11.67 -1.23 -3.35
C ILE A 128 -11.69 -2.76 -3.37
N ASP A 129 -11.37 -3.35 -4.53
CA ASP A 129 -11.48 -4.79 -4.81
C ASP A 129 -10.87 -5.68 -3.72
N SER A 130 -11.62 -6.70 -3.32
CA SER A 130 -11.22 -7.75 -2.37
C SER A 130 -9.89 -8.44 -2.72
N LYS A 131 -9.54 -8.56 -4.01
CA LYS A 131 -8.25 -9.14 -4.43
C LYS A 131 -7.07 -8.25 -4.06
N ALA A 132 -7.17 -6.95 -4.29
CA ALA A 132 -6.15 -5.98 -3.90
C ALA A 132 -5.99 -5.93 -2.38
N HIS A 133 -7.11 -6.06 -1.65
CA HIS A 133 -7.12 -6.13 -0.20
C HIS A 133 -6.37 -7.36 0.35
N ASN A 134 -6.51 -8.52 -0.29
CA ASN A 134 -5.76 -9.73 0.08
C ASN A 134 -4.27 -9.59 -0.25
N LEU A 135 -3.92 -8.96 -1.37
CA LEU A 135 -2.53 -8.70 -1.74
C LEU A 135 -1.82 -7.80 -0.71
N ALA A 136 -2.45 -6.71 -0.27
CA ALA A 136 -1.85 -5.83 0.72
C ALA A 136 -1.51 -6.57 2.03
N LYS A 137 -2.37 -7.50 2.44
CA LYS A 137 -2.12 -8.37 3.61
C LYS A 137 -0.96 -9.33 3.39
N GLU A 138 -0.82 -9.90 2.20
CA GLU A 138 0.32 -10.77 1.89
C GLU A 138 1.64 -9.99 1.84
N LEU A 139 1.65 -8.80 1.22
CA LEU A 139 2.84 -7.95 1.14
C LEU A 139 3.32 -7.49 2.53
N ASP A 140 2.40 -7.14 3.43
CA ASP A 140 2.72 -6.79 4.82
C ASP A 140 3.26 -8.01 5.60
N TYR A 141 2.72 -9.21 5.36
CA TYR A 141 3.25 -10.46 5.93
C TYR A 141 4.67 -10.76 5.44
N ILE A 142 4.94 -10.59 4.13
CA ILE A 142 6.27 -10.79 3.54
C ILE A 142 7.28 -9.79 4.14
N SER A 143 6.90 -8.52 4.25
CA SER A 143 7.75 -7.46 4.83
C SER A 143 8.15 -7.75 6.27
N ASN A 144 7.22 -8.24 7.09
CA ASN A 144 7.46 -8.52 8.52
C ASN A 144 8.20 -9.84 8.78
N LYS A 145 8.20 -10.79 7.84
CA LYS A 145 8.91 -12.07 7.98
C LYS A 145 10.42 -11.96 7.73
N ASN A 146 10.85 -10.89 7.07
CA ASN A 146 12.25 -10.61 6.73
C ASN A 146 12.92 -9.56 7.65
N LYS A 147 12.27 -9.18 8.77
CA LYS A 147 12.88 -8.42 9.88
C LYS A 147 13.35 -9.35 10.99
#